data_AF-A0A0D2XH47-F1
#
_entry.id   AF-A0A0D2XH47-F1
#
_cell.length_a   1.000
_cell.length_b   1.000
_cell.length_c   1.000
_cell.angle_alpha   90.00
_cell.angle_beta   90.00
_cell.angle_gamma   90.00
#
_symmetry.space_group_name_H-M   'P 1'
#
loop_
_entity.id
_entity.type
_entity.pdbx_description
1 polymer ?
#
loop_
_entity_poly.entity_id
_entity_poly.type
_entity_poly.pdbx_seq_one_letter_code
_entity_poly.pdbx_strand_id
1 'polypeptide(L)'
;MTRLEDHWADPRGSAPGVSGQKVDKTQTILEHRWAPFVGTHGKSMTLPAGNYEWPFEYMLPGNMAESVEGIPEASITYRLRATVGRGKLAYDLHANKHLRIIRTLEPGALEFLHAMSVENIWPNKVDYSIIIPQKAVVFGGLVTMEMRFTPLLKGLELGDITARLMEVRECYVQGSGSGYGTKEHRTEREVSMWKFEVSREEHWQDMIEDTGQEGWAVTKKLNLPKRLRQSVTKLS
;
A
#
# COMPACT_ATOMS: atom_id res chain seq x y z
N MET A 1 -5.62 -23.01 4.33
CA MET A 1 -6.58 -22.26 5.16
C MET A 1 -6.08 -20.83 5.25
N THR A 2 -6.75 -19.91 4.56
CA THR A 2 -6.36 -18.48 4.53
C THR A 2 -7.16 -17.71 5.56
N ARG A 3 -6.52 -16.72 6.19
CA ARG A 3 -7.11 -15.91 7.24
C ARG A 3 -6.86 -14.43 6.96
N LEU A 4 -7.93 -13.69 6.67
CA LEU A 4 -7.96 -12.23 6.83
C LEU A 4 -8.14 -11.97 8.32
N GLU A 5 -7.28 -11.16 8.95
CA GLU A 5 -7.46 -10.71 10.34
C GLU A 5 -7.58 -9.18 10.29
N ASP A 6 -8.71 -8.64 10.77
CA ASP A 6 -8.98 -7.21 10.90
C ASP A 6 -8.90 -6.84 12.39
N HIS A 7 -8.14 -5.82 12.77
CA HIS A 7 -7.94 -5.43 14.16
C HIS A 7 -8.31 -3.96 14.38
N TRP A 8 -9.43 -3.70 15.08
CA TRP A 8 -9.85 -2.34 15.43
C TRP A 8 -9.63 -2.00 16.91
N ALA A 9 -9.22 -0.77 17.21
CA ALA A 9 -9.31 -0.13 18.53
C ALA A 9 -9.92 1.29 18.38
N ASP A 10 -11.02 1.60 19.07
CA ASP A 10 -11.65 2.94 19.01
C ASP A 10 -10.79 3.99 19.72
N PRO A 11 -10.29 5.05 19.05
CA PRO A 11 -9.50 6.10 19.72
C PRO A 11 -10.38 7.15 20.41
N ARG A 12 -11.72 6.99 20.44
CA ARG A 12 -12.57 7.90 21.22
C ARG A 12 -12.44 7.58 22.71
N GLY A 13 -11.91 8.56 23.44
CA GLY A 13 -11.71 8.53 24.88
C GLY A 13 -12.87 7.85 25.60
N SER A 14 -12.56 6.69 26.18
CA SER A 14 -13.53 5.97 27.00
C SER A 14 -13.73 6.76 28.29
N ALA A 15 -14.95 7.20 28.53
CA ALA A 15 -15.43 7.46 29.88
C ALA A 15 -15.13 6.23 30.76
N PRO A 16 -14.83 6.40 32.05
CA PRO A 16 -14.41 5.30 32.90
C PRO A 16 -15.56 4.29 33.01
N GLY A 17 -15.43 3.12 32.38
CA GLY A 17 -16.37 2.01 32.53
C GLY A 17 -16.78 1.24 31.26
N VAL A 18 -16.42 1.68 30.05
CA VAL A 18 -16.72 0.91 28.82
C VAL A 18 -15.42 0.48 28.16
N SER A 19 -15.05 -0.79 28.34
CA SER A 19 -13.97 -1.41 27.57
C SER A 19 -14.37 -1.42 26.09
N GLY A 20 -13.74 -0.58 25.27
CA GLY A 20 -13.91 -0.60 23.82
C GLY A 20 -13.61 -2.00 23.29
N GLN A 21 -14.65 -2.72 22.88
CA GLN A 21 -14.52 -4.08 22.40
C GLN A 21 -13.85 -4.02 21.02
N LYS A 22 -12.57 -4.40 20.96
CA LYS A 22 -11.89 -4.62 19.68
C LYS A 22 -12.65 -5.70 18.93
N VAL A 23 -13.36 -5.34 17.86
CA VAL A 23 -14.03 -6.32 17.02
C VAL A 23 -12.99 -6.82 16.03
N ASP A 24 -12.43 -8.00 16.30
CA ASP A 24 -11.60 -8.71 15.34
C ASP A 24 -12.52 -9.47 14.36
N LYS A 25 -12.59 -8.99 13.12
CA LYS A 25 -13.34 -9.69 12.07
C LYS A 25 -12.36 -10.48 11.23
N THR A 26 -12.47 -11.80 11.33
CA THR A 26 -11.72 -12.72 10.48
C THR A 26 -12.60 -13.25 9.35
N GLN A 27 -12.16 -13.13 8.09
CA GLN A 27 -12.82 -13.73 6.93
C GLN A 27 -11.86 -14.60 6.13
N THR A 28 -12.32 -15.77 5.67
CA THR A 28 -11.56 -16.59 4.72
C THR A 28 -11.88 -16.15 3.29
N ILE A 29 -10.88 -15.57 2.62
CA ILE A 29 -11.00 -15.12 1.22
C ILE A 29 -10.52 -16.18 0.21
N LEU A 30 -9.81 -17.20 0.69
CA LEU A 30 -9.37 -18.33 -0.12
C LEU A 30 -9.23 -19.59 0.72
N GLU A 31 -9.88 -20.67 0.34
CA GLU A 31 -9.61 -21.98 0.92
C GLU A 31 -9.52 -23.03 -0.17
N HIS A 32 -8.40 -23.74 -0.18
CA HIS A 32 -8.23 -24.95 -0.97
C HIS A 32 -7.78 -26.07 -0.04
N ARG A 33 -8.44 -27.23 -0.19
CA ARG A 33 -8.13 -28.44 0.57
C ARG A 33 -8.01 -29.59 -0.40
N TRP A 34 -6.80 -30.12 -0.56
CA TRP A 34 -6.57 -31.35 -1.31
C TRP A 34 -7.25 -32.53 -0.64
N ALA A 35 -7.56 -33.55 -1.46
CA ALA A 35 -7.88 -34.86 -0.92
C ALA A 35 -6.72 -35.38 -0.04
N PRO A 36 -6.98 -36.24 0.96
CA PRO A 36 -5.93 -36.82 1.76
C PRO A 36 -4.86 -37.48 0.88
N PHE A 37 -3.60 -37.07 1.01
CA PHE A 37 -2.48 -37.67 0.28
C PHE A 37 -2.25 -39.14 0.70
N VAL A 38 -2.63 -39.48 1.92
CA VAL A 38 -2.53 -40.81 2.50
C VAL A 38 -3.81 -41.13 3.26
N GLY A 39 -4.31 -42.35 3.05
CA GLY A 39 -5.50 -42.85 3.73
C GLY A 39 -6.79 -42.18 3.27
N THR A 40 -7.88 -42.52 3.96
CA THR A 40 -9.20 -41.93 3.73
C THR A 40 -9.70 -41.29 5.03
N HIS A 41 -10.45 -40.20 4.91
CA HIS A 41 -10.94 -39.47 6.07
C HIS A 41 -11.74 -40.39 7.00
N GLY A 42 -11.32 -40.51 8.26
CA GLY A 42 -11.98 -41.36 9.27
C GLY A 42 -11.46 -42.80 9.37
N LYS A 43 -10.52 -43.24 8.53
CA LYS A 43 -9.81 -44.52 8.68
C LYS A 43 -8.35 -44.28 9.02
N SER A 44 -7.90 -44.80 10.17
CA SER A 44 -6.50 -44.74 10.58
C SER A 44 -5.65 -45.68 9.72
N MET A 45 -4.49 -45.20 9.26
CA MET A 45 -3.49 -45.99 8.56
C MET A 45 -2.13 -45.73 9.21
N THR A 46 -1.36 -46.79 9.43
CA THR A 46 0.01 -46.68 9.92
C THR A 46 0.96 -46.59 8.73
N LEU A 47 1.77 -45.54 8.70
CA LEU A 47 2.88 -45.43 7.77
C LEU A 47 4.12 -46.13 8.37
N PRO A 48 4.83 -46.99 7.63
CA PRO A 48 6.13 -47.51 8.03
C PRO A 48 7.13 -46.37 8.33
N ALA A 49 8.23 -46.70 9.01
CA ALA A 49 9.32 -45.74 9.18
C ALA A 49 9.93 -45.40 7.81
N GLY A 50 10.04 -44.11 7.50
CA GLY A 50 10.58 -43.64 6.23
C GLY A 50 10.40 -42.13 6.05
N ASN A 51 11.02 -41.61 5.00
CA ASN A 51 10.82 -40.23 4.55
C ASN A 51 9.82 -40.24 3.40
N TYR A 52 8.73 -39.50 3.57
CA TYR A 52 7.65 -39.45 2.59
C TYR A 52 7.52 -38.04 2.05
N GLU A 53 7.35 -37.93 0.74
CA GLU A 53 7.11 -36.68 0.04
C GLU A 53 5.81 -36.79 -0.76
N TRP A 54 4.94 -35.78 -0.62
CA TRP A 54 3.68 -35.71 -1.33
C TRP A 54 3.65 -34.44 -2.16
N PRO A 55 3.81 -34.54 -3.50
CA PRO A 55 3.70 -33.37 -4.35
C PRO A 55 2.26 -32.87 -4.36
N PHE A 56 2.10 -31.56 -4.39
CA PHE A 56 0.82 -30.90 -4.55
C PHE A 56 0.98 -29.71 -5.49
N GLU A 57 -0.09 -29.42 -6.22
CA GLU A 57 -0.17 -28.27 -7.09
C GLU A 57 -1.46 -27.51 -6.80
N TYR A 58 -1.38 -26.18 -6.87
CA TYR A 58 -2.53 -25.31 -6.80
C TYR A 58 -2.27 -24.04 -7.61
N MET A 59 -3.12 -23.81 -8.60
CA MET A 59 -3.11 -22.60 -9.39
C MET A 59 -3.85 -21.49 -8.64
N LEU A 60 -3.14 -20.44 -8.24
CA LEU A 60 -3.74 -19.29 -7.56
C LEU A 60 -4.67 -18.54 -8.54
N PRO A 61 -5.88 -18.15 -8.10
CA PRO A 61 -6.76 -17.31 -8.92
C PRO A 61 -6.09 -15.98 -9.29
N GLY A 62 -6.17 -15.57 -10.56
CA GLY A 62 -5.52 -14.32 -11.02
C GLY A 62 -6.08 -13.04 -10.39
N ASN A 63 -7.30 -13.09 -9.84
CA ASN A 63 -7.97 -11.99 -9.13
C ASN A 63 -7.75 -12.04 -7.62
N MET A 64 -6.86 -12.90 -7.14
CA MET A 64 -6.56 -13.02 -5.72
C MET A 64 -5.91 -11.74 -5.19
N ALA A 65 -6.29 -11.37 -3.97
CA ALA A 65 -5.73 -10.22 -3.28
C ALA A 65 -4.25 -10.45 -2.94
N GLU A 66 -3.44 -9.40 -2.98
CA GLU A 66 -2.08 -9.48 -2.47
C GLU A 66 -2.04 -9.62 -0.94
N SER A 67 -0.91 -10.07 -0.41
CA SER A 67 -0.69 -10.08 1.04
C SER A 67 -0.51 -8.66 1.55
N VAL A 68 -1.28 -8.31 2.57
CA VAL A 68 -1.21 -7.02 3.26
C VAL A 68 -0.89 -7.32 4.70
N GLU A 69 0.25 -6.83 5.19
CA GLU A 69 0.71 -7.13 6.54
C GLU A 69 1.29 -5.90 7.22
N GLY A 70 1.02 -5.81 8.54
CA GLY A 70 1.49 -4.78 9.47
C GLY A 70 1.14 -3.35 9.09
N ILE A 71 -0.04 -3.19 8.51
CA ILE A 71 -0.86 -2.01 8.73
C ILE A 71 -1.79 -2.32 9.93
N PRO A 72 -2.06 -1.35 10.83
CA PRO A 72 -2.94 -1.58 11.98
C PRO A 72 -4.37 -1.91 11.61
N GLU A 73 -4.84 -1.41 10.47
CA GLU A 73 -6.25 -1.38 10.11
C GLU A 73 -6.75 -2.70 9.50
N ALA A 74 -5.88 -3.49 8.85
CA ALA A 74 -6.27 -4.75 8.22
C ALA A 74 -5.05 -5.64 7.91
N SER A 75 -5.27 -6.94 7.77
CA SER A 75 -4.24 -7.84 7.24
C SER A 75 -4.81 -8.96 6.39
N ILE A 76 -4.12 -9.24 5.28
CA ILE A 76 -4.36 -10.38 4.39
C ILE A 76 -3.15 -11.30 4.50
N THR A 77 -3.33 -12.47 5.11
CA THR A 77 -2.25 -13.46 5.27
C THR A 77 -2.60 -14.80 4.63
N TYR A 78 -1.64 -15.37 3.89
CA TYR A 78 -1.78 -16.70 3.28
C TYR A 78 -0.90 -17.72 4.00
N ARG A 79 -1.44 -18.93 4.19
CA ARG A 79 -0.77 -20.02 4.89
C ARG A 79 -1.05 -21.35 4.21
N LEU A 80 0.02 -22.10 3.94
CA LEU A 80 -0.05 -23.52 3.61
C LEU A 80 -0.07 -24.30 4.93
N ARG A 81 -1.07 -25.17 5.11
CA ARG A 81 -1.23 -26.00 6.32
C ARG A 81 -1.15 -27.47 5.94
N ALA A 82 -0.14 -28.16 6.44
CA ALA A 82 -0.07 -29.62 6.43
C ALA A 82 -0.76 -30.16 7.69
N THR A 83 -1.55 -31.22 7.55
CA THR A 83 -2.28 -31.84 8.66
C THR A 83 -2.10 -33.34 8.64
N VAL A 84 -1.64 -33.90 9.76
CA VAL A 84 -1.69 -35.34 10.02
C VAL A 84 -2.88 -35.60 10.92
N GLY A 85 -3.96 -36.13 10.33
CA GLY A 85 -5.14 -36.54 11.06
C GLY A 85 -4.83 -37.71 11.99
N ARG A 86 -5.09 -37.57 13.29
CA ARG A 86 -4.94 -38.68 14.24
C ARG A 86 -6.32 -39.19 14.67
N GLY A 87 -6.39 -40.44 15.15
CA GLY A 87 -7.65 -41.08 15.52
C GLY A 87 -8.41 -40.33 16.62
N LYS A 88 -9.65 -40.75 16.91
CA LYS A 88 -10.65 -40.03 17.74
C LYS A 88 -10.21 -39.55 19.13
N LEU A 89 -9.08 -40.03 19.67
CA LEU A 89 -8.57 -39.69 21.00
C LEU A 89 -7.28 -38.85 20.99
N ALA A 90 -6.75 -38.50 19.81
CA ALA A 90 -5.51 -37.75 19.67
C ALA A 90 -5.73 -36.50 18.82
N TYR A 91 -5.13 -35.37 19.24
CA TYR A 91 -5.19 -34.12 18.48
C TYR A 91 -4.48 -34.24 17.15
N ASP A 92 -5.01 -33.66 16.08
CA ASP A 92 -4.31 -33.60 14.80
C ASP A 92 -2.99 -32.84 14.93
N LEU A 93 -1.99 -33.25 14.16
CA LEU A 93 -0.72 -32.52 14.05
C LEU A 93 -0.82 -31.55 12.89
N HIS A 94 -0.37 -30.32 13.09
CA HIS A 94 -0.37 -29.29 12.06
C HIS A 94 1.01 -28.68 11.90
N ALA A 95 1.40 -28.47 10.66
CA ALA A 95 2.53 -27.62 10.31
C ALA A 95 2.04 -26.53 9.37
N ASN A 96 2.46 -25.28 9.61
CA ASN A 96 2.05 -24.13 8.80
C ASN A 96 3.27 -23.47 8.18
N LYS A 97 3.17 -23.10 6.91
CA LYS A 97 4.15 -22.28 6.19
C LYS A 97 3.46 -21.01 5.71
N HIS A 98 4.00 -19.87 6.12
CA HIS A 98 3.52 -18.56 5.69
C HIS A 98 3.88 -18.33 4.21
N LEU A 99 2.95 -17.76 3.44
CA LEU A 99 3.11 -17.43 2.03
C LEU A 99 2.81 -15.95 1.81
N ARG A 100 3.72 -15.26 1.11
CA ARG A 100 3.54 -13.87 0.69
C ARG A 100 3.25 -13.81 -0.79
N ILE A 101 2.10 -13.26 -1.13
CA ILE A 101 1.65 -13.01 -2.50
C ILE A 101 1.80 -11.52 -2.76
N ILE A 102 2.54 -11.17 -3.80
CA ILE A 102 2.82 -9.79 -4.19
C ILE A 102 2.27 -9.61 -5.59
N ARG A 103 1.46 -8.57 -5.81
CA ARG A 103 1.08 -8.17 -7.16
C ARG A 103 2.10 -7.18 -7.68
N THR A 104 2.60 -7.41 -8.88
CA THR A 104 3.48 -6.50 -9.59
C THR A 104 2.86 -6.15 -10.93
N LEU A 105 3.11 -4.94 -11.40
CA LEU A 105 2.84 -4.60 -12.79
C LEU A 105 3.68 -5.50 -13.71
N GLU A 106 3.16 -5.76 -14.91
CA GLU A 106 3.90 -6.51 -15.92
C GLU A 106 5.17 -5.73 -16.33
N PRO A 107 6.31 -6.41 -16.59
CA PRO A 107 7.45 -5.77 -17.21
C PRO A 107 7.05 -5.13 -18.55
N GLY A 108 7.03 -3.80 -18.63
CA GLY A 108 6.57 -3.07 -19.81
C GLY A 108 5.13 -2.55 -19.76
N ALA A 109 4.47 -2.64 -18.60
CA ALA A 109 3.18 -2.01 -18.37
C ALA A 109 3.21 -0.52 -18.78
N LEU A 110 2.25 -0.09 -19.60
CA LEU A 110 2.19 1.27 -20.15
C LEU A 110 2.06 2.33 -19.04
N GLU A 111 1.58 1.92 -17.86
CA GLU A 111 1.53 2.69 -16.63
C GLU A 111 2.90 3.24 -16.18
N PHE A 112 4.01 2.60 -16.56
CA PHE A 112 5.37 3.13 -16.34
C PHE A 112 5.71 4.30 -17.26
N LEU A 113 5.01 4.44 -18.38
CA LEU A 113 5.27 5.44 -19.42
C LEU A 113 4.28 6.62 -19.37
N HIS A 114 3.28 6.56 -18.49
CA HIS A 114 2.33 7.65 -18.33
C HIS A 114 2.89 8.75 -17.41
N ALA A 115 3.02 9.94 -17.99
CA ALA A 115 3.24 11.18 -17.25
C ALA A 115 1.94 11.64 -16.60
N MET A 116 2.06 12.31 -15.45
CA MET A 116 0.99 13.09 -14.85
C MET A 116 1.38 14.55 -14.90
N SER A 117 0.51 15.42 -15.42
CA SER A 117 0.68 16.86 -15.36
C SER A 117 -0.53 17.51 -14.69
N VAL A 118 -0.26 18.59 -13.97
CA VAL A 118 -1.27 19.51 -13.47
C VAL A 118 -0.89 20.89 -13.96
N GLU A 119 -1.78 21.49 -14.74
CA GLU A 119 -1.67 22.85 -15.22
C GLU A 119 -2.85 23.65 -14.68
N ASN A 120 -2.58 24.77 -14.03
CA ASN A 120 -3.64 25.61 -13.49
C ASN A 120 -3.12 27.02 -13.21
N ILE A 121 -4.05 27.94 -12.98
CA ILE A 121 -3.75 29.33 -12.68
C ILE A 121 -4.24 29.63 -11.28
N TRP A 122 -3.37 30.19 -10.45
CA TRP A 122 -3.79 30.94 -9.27
C TRP A 122 -4.17 32.36 -9.73
N PRO A 123 -5.47 32.73 -9.75
CA PRO A 123 -5.91 33.95 -10.41
C PRO A 123 -5.16 35.18 -9.94
N ASN A 124 -4.70 35.98 -10.91
CA ASN A 124 -3.94 37.22 -10.73
C ASN A 124 -2.62 37.06 -9.97
N LYS A 125 -2.07 35.84 -9.84
CA LYS A 125 -0.79 35.61 -9.16
C LYS A 125 0.19 34.83 -10.00
N VAL A 126 -0.11 33.58 -10.32
CA VAL A 126 0.84 32.70 -11.02
C VAL A 126 0.08 31.69 -11.87
N ASP A 127 0.55 31.52 -13.10
CA ASP A 127 0.19 30.38 -13.96
C ASP A 127 1.26 29.30 -13.75
N TYR A 128 0.84 28.06 -13.49
CA TYR A 128 1.77 27.00 -13.11
C TYR A 128 1.48 25.66 -13.79
N SER A 129 2.57 24.94 -14.07
CA SER A 129 2.55 23.56 -14.58
C SER A 129 3.46 22.69 -13.71
N ILE A 130 2.98 21.52 -13.29
CA ILE A 130 3.76 20.55 -12.51
C ILE A 130 3.61 19.19 -13.19
N ILE A 131 4.73 18.59 -13.57
CA ILE A 131 4.80 17.35 -14.34
C ILE A 131 5.62 16.31 -13.58
N ILE A 132 5.08 15.09 -13.50
CA ILE A 132 5.77 13.89 -13.04
C ILE A 132 5.78 12.91 -14.22
N PRO A 133 6.90 12.74 -14.94
CA PRO A 133 6.95 11.96 -16.17
C PRO A 133 6.68 10.46 -15.98
N GLN A 134 6.91 9.93 -14.77
CA GLN A 134 6.77 8.50 -14.46
C GLN A 134 5.87 8.31 -13.24
N LYS A 135 4.64 7.88 -13.48
CA LYS A 135 3.64 7.66 -12.42
C LYS A 135 3.93 6.43 -11.55
N ALA A 136 4.44 5.35 -12.14
CA ALA A 136 4.73 4.11 -11.43
C ALA A 136 6.22 4.03 -11.08
N VAL A 137 6.56 4.17 -9.80
CA VAL A 137 7.94 4.08 -9.32
C VAL A 137 8.02 3.05 -8.19
N VAL A 138 9.09 2.25 -8.22
CA VAL A 138 9.35 1.25 -7.18
C VAL A 138 9.82 1.89 -5.88
N PHE A 139 9.60 1.21 -4.76
CA PHE A 139 10.15 1.65 -3.47
C PHE A 139 11.67 1.81 -3.52
N GLY A 140 12.16 2.86 -2.87
CA GLY A 140 13.58 3.24 -2.93
C GLY A 140 14.02 3.84 -4.28
N GLY A 141 13.09 3.99 -5.23
CA GLY A 141 13.33 4.64 -6.50
C GLY A 141 13.36 6.16 -6.41
N LEU A 142 13.30 6.80 -7.57
CA LEU A 142 13.41 8.24 -7.73
C LEU A 142 12.25 8.75 -8.60
N VAL A 143 11.62 9.83 -8.17
CA VAL A 143 10.62 10.56 -8.97
C VAL A 143 11.24 11.87 -9.43
N THR A 144 11.20 12.17 -10.73
CA THR A 144 11.52 13.51 -11.23
C THR A 144 10.24 14.35 -11.25
N MET A 145 10.32 15.54 -10.69
CA MET A 145 9.23 16.53 -10.68
C MET A 145 9.73 17.79 -11.40
N GLU A 146 9.05 18.14 -12.48
CA GLU A 146 9.31 19.30 -13.31
C GLU A 146 8.22 20.34 -13.05
N MET A 147 8.60 21.58 -12.80
CA MET A 147 7.67 22.64 -12.40
C MET A 147 7.97 23.91 -13.18
N ARG A 148 6.91 24.61 -13.57
CA ARG A 148 6.98 25.91 -14.23
C ARG A 148 6.03 26.85 -13.53
N PHE A 149 6.47 28.10 -13.36
CA PHE A 149 5.70 29.15 -12.72
C PHE A 149 5.89 30.45 -13.48
N THR A 150 4.83 30.97 -14.09
CA THR A 150 4.80 32.24 -14.81
C THR A 150 4.09 33.28 -13.94
N PRO A 151 4.78 34.31 -13.42
CA PRO A 151 4.12 35.32 -12.60
C PRO A 151 3.14 36.15 -13.42
N LEU A 152 1.93 36.34 -12.89
CA LEU A 152 0.90 37.21 -13.45
C LEU A 152 0.80 38.56 -12.70
N LEU A 153 1.48 38.65 -11.55
CA LEU A 153 1.55 39.84 -10.71
C LEU A 153 2.98 40.40 -10.72
N LYS A 154 3.10 41.70 -11.03
CA LYS A 154 4.41 42.39 -11.00
C LYS A 154 5.01 42.37 -9.59
N GLY A 155 6.30 42.05 -9.52
CA GLY A 155 7.05 41.98 -8.26
C GLY A 155 6.72 40.74 -7.41
N LEU A 156 5.96 39.78 -7.95
CA LEU A 156 5.84 38.48 -7.32
C LEU A 156 7.18 37.76 -7.41
N GLU A 157 7.62 37.16 -6.30
CA GLU A 157 8.81 36.33 -6.23
C GLU A 157 8.42 34.95 -5.69
N LEU A 158 9.01 33.90 -6.24
CA LEU A 158 8.77 32.54 -5.79
C LEU A 158 9.59 32.29 -4.51
N GLY A 159 8.93 31.80 -3.46
CA GLY A 159 9.60 31.33 -2.26
C GLY A 159 9.98 29.85 -2.34
N ASP A 160 10.29 29.27 -1.18
CA ASP A 160 10.60 27.85 -1.08
C ASP A 160 9.43 26.96 -1.53
N ILE A 161 9.74 25.93 -2.30
CA ILE A 161 8.78 24.89 -2.71
C ILE A 161 8.86 23.74 -1.70
N THR A 162 7.71 23.35 -1.14
CA THR A 162 7.60 22.15 -0.30
C THR A 162 6.77 21.09 -1.02
N ALA A 163 7.37 19.94 -1.27
CA ALA A 163 6.69 18.76 -1.80
C ALA A 163 6.49 17.72 -0.69
N ARG A 164 5.32 17.06 -0.68
CA ARG A 164 4.97 16.03 0.31
C ARG A 164 4.47 14.78 -0.40
N LEU A 165 4.95 13.63 0.05
CA LEU A 165 4.43 12.33 -0.36
C LEU A 165 3.41 11.87 0.70
N MET A 166 2.16 11.75 0.29
CA MET A 166 1.07 11.31 1.16
C MET A 166 0.68 9.87 0.84
N GLU A 167 0.55 9.05 1.87
CA GLU A 167 -0.08 7.75 1.82
C GLU A 167 -1.52 7.89 2.29
N VAL A 168 -2.46 7.46 1.45
CA VAL A 168 -3.89 7.40 1.78
C VAL A 168 -4.30 5.94 1.72
N ARG A 169 -4.90 5.44 2.80
CA ARG A 169 -5.43 4.08 2.92
C ARG A 169 -6.92 4.17 3.17
N GLU A 170 -7.70 3.49 2.36
CA GLU A 170 -9.15 3.37 2.52
C GLU A 170 -9.50 1.90 2.75
N CYS A 171 -10.12 1.62 3.90
CA CYS A 171 -10.54 0.29 4.30
C CYS A 171 -12.07 0.28 4.46
N TYR A 172 -12.70 -0.72 3.86
CA TYR A 172 -14.16 -0.88 3.89
C TYR A 172 -14.52 -2.08 4.74
N VAL A 173 -15.21 -1.85 5.85
CA VAL A 173 -15.65 -2.91 6.76
C VAL A 173 -17.17 -3.05 6.65
N GLN A 174 -17.62 -4.25 6.24
CA GLN A 174 -19.05 -4.55 6.28
C GLN A 174 -19.51 -4.75 7.73
N GLY A 175 -20.54 -3.99 8.12
CA GLY A 175 -21.21 -4.16 9.41
C GLY A 175 -21.79 -5.57 9.55
N SER A 176 -21.71 -6.14 10.74
CA SER A 176 -22.28 -7.47 11.02
C SER A 176 -23.73 -7.28 11.48
N GLY A 177 -24.66 -7.42 10.55
CA GLY A 177 -26.11 -7.36 10.78
C GLY A 177 -26.84 -6.76 9.59
N SER A 178 -28.07 -7.21 9.32
CA SER A 178 -28.92 -6.82 8.17
C SER A 178 -29.42 -5.37 8.18
N GLY A 179 -28.66 -4.45 8.78
CA GLY A 179 -29.02 -3.03 8.93
C GLY A 179 -27.87 -2.11 9.34
N TYR A 180 -26.64 -2.60 9.51
CA TYR A 180 -25.47 -1.74 9.77
C TYR A 180 -24.71 -1.51 8.46
N GLY A 181 -24.75 -0.25 7.98
CA GLY A 181 -24.08 0.16 6.75
C GLY A 181 -22.58 -0.12 6.75
N THR A 182 -22.00 -0.21 5.54
CA THR A 182 -20.55 -0.25 5.33
C THR A 182 -19.91 0.94 6.03
N LYS A 183 -18.96 0.66 6.93
CA LYS A 183 -18.14 1.71 7.53
C LYS A 183 -16.85 1.83 6.73
N GLU A 184 -16.63 3.02 6.20
CA GLU A 184 -15.40 3.40 5.51
C GLU A 184 -14.44 4.00 6.53
N HIS A 185 -13.20 3.52 6.54
CA HIS A 185 -12.11 4.09 7.33
C HIS A 185 -11.03 4.60 6.38
N ARG A 186 -10.71 5.88 6.49
CA ARG A 186 -9.66 6.52 5.73
C ARG A 186 -8.54 6.97 6.67
N THR A 187 -7.34 6.49 6.41
CA THR A 187 -6.12 6.88 7.13
C THR A 187 -5.20 7.60 6.16
N GLU A 188 -4.72 8.77 6.55
CA GLU A 188 -3.75 9.55 5.79
C GLU A 188 -2.47 9.71 6.59
N ARG A 189 -1.33 9.60 5.91
CA ARG A 189 -0.02 9.74 6.52
C ARG A 189 0.94 10.45 5.57
N GLU A 190 1.68 11.43 6.11
CA GLU A 190 2.84 11.97 5.41
C GLU A 190 4.00 10.97 5.47
N VAL A 191 4.45 10.52 4.31
CA VAL A 191 5.51 9.54 4.15
C VAL A 191 6.88 10.22 4.06
N SER A 192 6.95 11.35 3.39
CA SER A 192 8.17 12.14 3.17
C SER A 192 7.83 13.58 2.84
N MET A 193 8.76 14.49 3.15
CA MET A 193 8.70 15.89 2.80
C MET A 193 10.04 16.31 2.21
N TRP A 194 9.99 17.08 1.12
CA TRP A 194 11.15 17.73 0.52
C TRP A 194 10.91 19.23 0.47
N LYS A 195 11.94 20.00 0.78
CA LYS A 195 11.93 21.45 0.69
C LYS A 195 13.02 21.88 -0.29
N PHE A 196 12.66 22.75 -1.22
CA PHE A 196 13.55 23.27 -2.24
C PHE A 196 13.59 24.78 -2.13
N GLU A 197 14.79 25.31 -1.99
CA GLU A 197 15.02 26.73 -2.19
C GLU A 197 14.91 27.02 -3.70
N VAL A 198 14.20 28.08 -4.03
CA VAL A 198 14.10 28.60 -5.39
C VAL A 198 14.55 30.04 -5.37
N SER A 199 15.52 30.35 -6.22
CA SER A 199 16.07 31.68 -6.42
C SER A 199 15.85 32.13 -7.85
N ARG A 200 15.74 33.45 -8.03
CA ARG A 200 15.59 34.05 -9.35
C ARG A 200 16.85 33.84 -10.20
N GLU A 201 18.03 33.94 -9.59
CA GLU A 201 19.32 33.85 -10.29
C GLU A 201 19.54 32.47 -10.94
N GLU A 202 19.07 31.40 -10.32
CA GLU A 202 19.30 30.04 -10.81
C GLU A 202 18.15 29.48 -11.63
N HIS A 203 16.91 29.89 -11.33
CA HIS A 203 15.71 29.21 -11.84
C HIS A 203 14.87 30.08 -12.76
N TRP A 204 15.12 31.39 -12.84
CA TRP A 204 14.40 32.28 -13.74
C TRP A 204 14.83 32.08 -15.19
N GLN A 205 13.87 32.10 -16.10
CA GLN A 205 14.06 32.07 -17.54
C GLN A 205 13.25 33.21 -18.14
N ASP A 206 13.90 34.04 -18.96
CA ASP A 206 13.22 35.11 -19.71
C ASP A 206 12.29 34.53 -20.80
N MET A 207 12.50 33.28 -21.19
CA MET A 207 11.64 32.53 -22.10
C MET A 207 11.62 31.05 -21.72
N ILE A 208 10.51 30.56 -21.19
CA ILE A 208 10.32 29.15 -20.86
C ILE A 208 9.91 28.37 -22.12
N GLU A 209 10.72 27.38 -22.51
CA GLU A 209 10.40 26.37 -23.54
C GLU A 209 9.66 26.90 -24.78
N ASP A 210 10.17 28.01 -25.36
CA ASP A 210 9.64 28.64 -26.57
C ASP A 210 8.18 29.15 -26.48
N THR A 211 7.60 29.20 -25.29
CA THR A 211 6.24 29.74 -25.05
C THR A 211 6.17 31.27 -25.16
N GLY A 212 7.32 31.95 -25.12
CA GLY A 212 7.39 33.41 -25.03
C GLY A 212 7.05 33.98 -23.65
N GLN A 213 6.84 33.12 -22.64
CA GLN A 213 6.56 33.53 -21.27
C GLN A 213 7.83 33.51 -20.41
N GLU A 214 8.00 34.53 -19.58
CA GLU A 214 9.04 34.56 -18.54
C GLU A 214 8.57 33.87 -17.26
N GLY A 215 9.47 33.25 -16.51
CA GLY A 215 9.11 32.65 -15.23
C GLY A 215 10.17 31.71 -14.65
N TRP A 216 9.80 30.95 -13.63
CA TRP A 216 10.68 29.96 -13.01
C TRP A 216 10.47 28.59 -13.65
N ALA A 217 11.57 27.92 -14.01
CA ALA A 217 11.59 26.51 -14.41
C ALA A 217 12.45 25.72 -13.42
N VAL A 218 11.85 24.74 -12.76
CA VAL A 218 12.46 24.02 -11.63
C VAL A 218 12.28 22.52 -11.80
N THR A 219 13.40 21.79 -11.86
CA THR A 219 13.39 20.32 -11.89
C THR A 219 14.02 19.77 -10.62
N LYS A 220 13.27 18.97 -9.86
CA LYS A 220 13.74 18.35 -8.61
C LYS A 220 13.55 16.84 -8.64
N LYS A 221 14.48 16.14 -8.01
CA LYS A 221 14.51 14.67 -7.89
C LYS A 221 14.11 14.28 -6.47
N LEU A 222 13.01 13.53 -6.34
CA LEU A 222 12.41 13.11 -5.07
C LEU A 222 12.80 11.65 -4.81
N ASN A 223 13.66 11.42 -3.82
CA ASN A 223 14.07 10.07 -3.42
C ASN A 223 12.93 9.39 -2.65
N LEU A 224 12.37 8.31 -3.18
CA LEU A 224 11.31 7.58 -2.50
C LEU A 224 11.87 6.75 -1.34
N PRO A 225 11.09 6.57 -0.26
CA PRO A 225 11.49 5.71 0.84
C PRO A 225 11.67 4.27 0.38
N LYS A 226 12.65 3.58 0.96
CA LYS A 226 12.95 2.17 0.65
C LYS A 226 11.88 1.20 1.16
N ARG A 227 11.06 1.61 2.15
CA ARG A 227 9.97 0.83 2.76
C ARG A 227 8.90 1.76 3.31
N LEU A 228 7.61 1.43 3.11
CA LEU A 228 6.46 2.16 3.68
C LEU A 228 6.48 2.27 5.22
N ARG A 229 7.15 1.33 5.91
CA ARG A 229 7.22 1.30 7.38
C ARG A 229 8.29 2.22 7.99
N GLN A 230 9.21 2.77 7.21
CA GLN A 230 10.29 3.63 7.71
C GLN A 230 10.02 5.09 7.41
N SER A 231 9.09 5.66 8.18
CA SER A 231 9.07 7.11 8.45
C SER A 231 8.69 7.27 9.92
N VAL A 232 9.63 6.91 10.81
CA VAL A 232 9.57 7.29 12.21
C VAL A 232 10.38 8.57 12.31
N THR A 233 9.69 9.64 12.68
CA THR A 233 10.20 10.92 13.16
C THR A 233 11.46 10.71 14.00
N LYS A 234 12.64 11.11 13.50
CA LYS A 234 13.72 11.52 14.38
C LYS A 234 13.55 13.00 14.65
N LEU A 235 12.78 13.31 15.69
CA LEU A 235 12.88 14.57 16.41
C LEU A 235 13.68 14.25 17.68
N SER A 236 14.95 14.64 17.68
CA SER A 236 15.74 15.08 18.84
C SER A 236 17.13 15.48 18.35
#